data_AF-A0AAV8C0X8-F1
#
_entry.id   AF-A0AAV8C0X8-F1
#
_cell.length_a   1.000
_cell.length_b   1.000
_cell.length_c   1.000
_cell.angle_alpha   90.00
_cell.angle_beta   90.00
_cell.angle_gamma   90.00
#
_symmetry.space_group_name_H-M   'P 1'
#
loop_
_entity.id
_entity.type
_entity.pdbx_description
1 polymer ?
#
loop_
_entity_poly.entity_id
_entity_poly.type
_entity_poly.pdbx_seq_one_letter_code
_entity_poly.pdbx_strand_id
1 'polypeptide(L)'
;MGEKEATDAAEKLEELKVTMSEEGKGAGSSSVKEVINAGSTANGEGDDEDDDQAQPQDAAPGATKKKKKKNKSKKKKDPLEQTDPPSIPIDELFPSGEFPEGEIQQYKDDNLWRVTSEEKRELERLQKPIYNSVRRAAEVHRQVRKYMRSIIKPGMLMIDMCETLENMVRKLIKDNGLQAGIAFPTGCSLNWVAAHWTPNSGDKTVLQYDDVMKLDFGTHIDGYIIDCAFTVAFNPMFDPLLQATKEATNTGIKEAGIDVRLCDVGAAIQEVMESYEVEINGKVFQVKSVRNLNGHSIGPYQIHAGKSVPIVKGGEQTKMEEGEFYAIETFGSTGKGFVREDLECSHYMKDFDAGHIPLRLPRAKQLLTTINKNFSTLAFCRRYLDRIGESKYLMALKNLCDAGIVQPYPPLCDAKGSYVSQFEHTILLRPTCKEVISRGNDY
;
A
#
# COMPACT_ATOMS: atom_id res chain seq x y z
N MET A 1 -7.91 -40.36 31.34
CA MET A 1 -8.03 -38.94 31.77
C MET A 1 -8.24 -37.97 30.60
N GLY A 2 -8.41 -38.41 29.35
CA GLY A 2 -8.49 -37.52 28.18
C GLY A 2 -9.88 -37.29 27.56
N GLU A 3 -10.96 -37.88 28.09
CA GLU A 3 -12.32 -37.73 27.51
C GLU A 3 -13.28 -36.88 28.37
N LYS A 4 -12.90 -36.57 29.62
CA LYS A 4 -13.72 -35.74 30.53
C LYS A 4 -13.46 -34.23 30.40
N GLU A 5 -12.31 -33.82 29.87
CA GLU A 5 -11.97 -32.40 29.69
C GLU A 5 -12.54 -31.81 28.40
N ALA A 6 -12.90 -32.64 27.41
CA ALA A 6 -13.50 -32.19 26.15
C ALA A 6 -15.01 -31.88 26.28
N THR A 7 -15.69 -32.52 27.24
CA THR A 7 -17.13 -32.35 27.49
C THR A 7 -17.43 -31.09 28.30
N ASP A 8 -16.59 -30.76 29.30
CA ASP A 8 -16.73 -29.52 30.10
C ASP A 8 -16.45 -28.23 29.30
N ALA A 9 -15.69 -28.32 28.20
CA ALA A 9 -15.43 -27.18 27.31
C ALA A 9 -16.59 -26.91 26.34
N ALA A 10 -17.38 -27.94 26.00
CA ALA A 10 -18.53 -27.80 25.10
C ALA A 10 -19.75 -27.19 25.82
N GLU A 11 -20.01 -27.58 27.07
CA GLU A 11 -21.13 -27.01 27.86
C GLU A 11 -20.92 -25.53 28.20
N LYS A 12 -19.66 -25.09 28.43
CA LYS A 12 -19.35 -23.66 28.65
C LYS A 12 -19.55 -22.77 27.41
N LEU A 13 -19.52 -23.34 26.20
CA LEU A 13 -19.74 -22.58 24.96
C LEU A 13 -21.24 -22.40 24.65
N GLU A 14 -22.12 -23.26 25.17
CA GLU A 14 -23.57 -23.10 25.06
C GLU A 14 -24.11 -22.07 26.05
N GLU A 15 -23.61 -22.01 27.29
CA GLU A 15 -24.03 -20.99 28.26
C GLU A 15 -23.64 -19.55 27.85
N LEU A 16 -22.53 -19.38 27.12
CA LEU A 16 -22.11 -18.07 26.58
C LEU A 16 -22.95 -17.61 25.37
N LYS A 17 -23.63 -18.52 24.66
CA LYS A 17 -24.51 -18.16 23.54
C LYS A 17 -25.90 -17.73 24.02
N VAL A 18 -26.37 -18.25 25.15
CA VAL A 18 -27.68 -17.92 25.73
C VAL A 18 -27.68 -16.53 26.39
N THR A 19 -26.52 -16.06 26.88
CA THR A 19 -26.39 -14.76 27.54
C THR A 19 -26.29 -13.57 26.57
N MET A 20 -25.95 -13.78 25.30
CA MET A 20 -25.90 -12.71 24.30
C MET A 20 -27.23 -12.44 23.58
N SER A 21 -28.28 -13.23 23.85
CA SER A 21 -29.59 -13.09 23.20
C SER A 21 -30.63 -12.26 23.96
N GLU A 22 -30.34 -11.78 25.17
CA GLU A 22 -31.35 -11.08 26.01
C GLU A 22 -31.14 -9.56 26.20
N GLU A 23 -30.05 -8.95 25.74
CA GLU A 23 -29.88 -7.49 25.81
C GLU A 23 -30.10 -6.81 24.45
N GLY A 24 -31.36 -6.66 24.07
CA GLY A 24 -31.74 -6.06 22.80
C GLY A 24 -33.18 -5.57 22.71
N LYS A 25 -33.64 -4.75 23.68
CA LYS A 25 -34.90 -3.99 23.55
C LYS A 25 -34.86 -2.65 24.29
N GLY A 26 -34.91 -1.54 23.54
CA GLY A 26 -35.60 -0.34 24.00
C GLY A 26 -34.97 1.03 23.69
N ALA A 27 -35.72 1.81 22.88
CA ALA A 27 -35.73 3.27 22.71
C ALA A 27 -34.57 3.91 21.92
N GLY A 28 -34.78 4.84 21.00
CA GLY A 28 -35.97 5.55 20.53
C GLY A 28 -35.54 6.59 19.50
N SER A 29 -36.38 6.85 18.50
CA SER A 29 -36.12 7.76 17.38
C SER A 29 -35.98 9.22 17.81
N SER A 30 -35.04 9.95 17.24
CA SER A 30 -35.17 11.40 17.09
C SER A 30 -34.55 11.89 15.78
N SER A 31 -35.42 12.53 15.02
CA SER A 31 -35.27 13.25 13.74
C SER A 31 -34.00 14.07 13.55
N VAL A 32 -33.43 13.94 12.36
CA VAL A 32 -32.49 14.84 11.71
C VAL A 32 -33.18 16.18 11.43
N LYS A 33 -32.56 17.30 11.81
CA LYS A 33 -32.90 18.64 11.31
C LYS A 33 -31.70 19.22 10.58
N GLU A 34 -31.89 19.42 9.28
CA GLU A 34 -31.07 20.28 8.42
C GLU A 34 -31.09 21.72 8.95
N VAL A 35 -29.92 22.36 8.95
CA VAL A 35 -29.81 23.82 9.12
C VAL A 35 -29.25 24.38 7.82
N ILE A 36 -30.16 24.94 7.04
CA ILE A 36 -29.89 25.85 5.93
C ILE A 36 -29.58 27.21 6.57
N ASN A 37 -28.42 27.80 6.26
CA ASN A 37 -28.12 29.17 6.65
C ASN A 37 -28.06 30.05 5.40
N ALA A 38 -29.02 30.96 5.29
CA ALA A 38 -29.10 31.99 4.26
C ALA A 38 -29.26 33.36 4.94
N GLY A 39 -28.43 34.31 4.50
CA GLY A 39 -28.75 35.73 4.45
C GLY A 39 -28.31 36.60 5.63
N SER A 40 -27.36 37.50 5.36
CA SER A 40 -27.58 38.94 5.54
C SER A 40 -26.49 39.75 4.83
N THR A 41 -26.90 40.46 3.78
CA THR A 41 -26.24 41.60 3.16
C THR A 41 -26.36 42.84 4.05
N ALA A 42 -25.37 43.73 3.98
CA ALA A 42 -25.51 45.14 4.35
C ALA A 42 -24.63 46.00 3.43
N ASN A 43 -25.22 47.11 3.01
CA ASN A 43 -24.86 48.02 1.91
C ASN A 43 -23.76 49.05 2.24
N GLY A 44 -23.30 49.72 1.16
CA GLY A 44 -22.69 51.05 1.13
C GLY A 44 -21.88 51.21 -0.17
N GLU A 45 -22.50 51.55 -1.31
CA GLU A 45 -22.87 52.90 -1.83
C GLU A 45 -21.68 53.78 -2.29
N GLY A 46 -21.85 54.38 -3.49
CA GLY A 46 -21.01 55.40 -4.12
C GLY A 46 -20.45 54.95 -5.49
N ASP A 47 -21.20 54.94 -6.60
CA ASP A 47 -21.75 56.03 -7.45
C ASP A 47 -20.79 56.62 -8.50
N ASP A 48 -21.41 56.89 -9.67
CA ASP A 48 -21.02 57.64 -10.89
C ASP A 48 -20.26 56.85 -11.97
N GLU A 49 -20.91 56.38 -13.06
CA GLU A 49 -21.40 57.12 -14.27
C GLU A 49 -20.22 57.87 -14.96
N ASP A 50 -19.91 57.73 -16.26
CA ASP A 50 -20.81 57.79 -17.41
C ASP A 50 -20.11 57.38 -18.73
N ASP A 51 -20.91 57.26 -19.79
CA ASP A 51 -20.68 56.62 -21.09
C ASP A 51 -20.00 57.49 -22.19
N ASP A 52 -19.68 56.81 -23.31
CA ASP A 52 -19.70 57.26 -24.71
C ASP A 52 -18.57 58.07 -25.44
N GLN A 53 -17.98 57.36 -26.41
CA GLN A 53 -17.80 57.63 -27.86
C GLN A 53 -17.30 58.96 -28.47
N ALA A 54 -16.35 58.76 -29.42
CA ALA A 54 -16.21 59.35 -30.77
C ALA A 54 -14.99 60.26 -31.10
N GLN A 55 -14.38 59.96 -32.26
CA GLN A 55 -13.22 60.58 -32.96
C GLN A 55 -13.63 61.89 -33.73
N PRO A 56 -12.87 62.52 -34.69
CA PRO A 56 -11.55 62.26 -35.33
C PRO A 56 -10.68 63.51 -35.74
N GLN A 57 -9.65 63.28 -36.60
CA GLN A 57 -8.86 64.19 -37.51
C GLN A 57 -7.45 64.61 -37.00
N ASP A 58 -6.35 64.68 -37.79
CA ASP A 58 -6.08 64.45 -39.22
C ASP A 58 -4.55 64.34 -39.53
N ALA A 59 -4.23 63.85 -40.74
CA ALA A 59 -3.04 64.13 -41.60
C ALA A 59 -1.73 63.27 -41.62
N ALA A 60 -1.65 62.45 -42.70
CA ALA A 60 -0.57 62.35 -43.72
C ALA A 60 0.69 61.42 -43.54
N PRO A 61 1.27 60.87 -44.65
CA PRO A 61 1.64 59.46 -44.73
C PRO A 61 3.15 59.16 -44.90
N GLY A 62 3.58 57.97 -44.47
CA GLY A 62 4.91 57.41 -44.73
C GLY A 62 4.85 55.91 -45.04
N ALA A 63 5.12 55.54 -46.29
CA ALA A 63 5.08 54.16 -46.78
C ALA A 63 6.18 53.28 -46.16
N THR A 64 5.82 52.15 -45.54
CA THR A 64 6.75 51.03 -45.33
C THR A 64 6.07 49.66 -45.44
N LYS A 65 6.83 48.74 -46.04
CA LYS A 65 6.48 47.41 -46.56
C LYS A 65 5.85 46.47 -45.51
N LYS A 66 4.73 45.82 -45.88
CA LYS A 66 4.15 44.66 -45.19
C LYS A 66 5.17 43.52 -45.07
N LYS A 67 5.76 43.32 -43.88
CA LYS A 67 6.33 42.01 -43.49
C LYS A 67 5.20 41.17 -42.88
N LYS A 68 4.82 40.08 -43.57
CA LYS A 68 3.98 39.01 -43.03
C LYS A 68 4.59 38.52 -41.71
N LYS A 69 3.95 38.82 -40.57
CA LYS A 69 4.19 38.11 -39.30
C LYS A 69 3.76 36.65 -39.53
N LYS A 70 4.75 35.76 -39.72
CA LYS A 70 4.53 34.32 -39.57
C LYS A 70 4.06 34.11 -38.12
N ASN A 71 2.81 33.65 -37.95
CA ASN A 71 2.36 33.06 -36.69
C ASN A 71 3.36 31.95 -36.34
N LYS A 72 4.17 32.17 -35.30
CA LYS A 72 4.92 31.08 -34.66
C LYS A 72 3.85 30.14 -34.13
N SER A 73 3.72 28.96 -34.76
CA SER A 73 3.04 27.84 -34.11
C SER A 73 3.66 27.68 -32.73
N LYS A 74 2.83 27.65 -31.69
CA LYS A 74 3.27 27.24 -30.36
C LYS A 74 3.90 25.87 -30.54
N LYS A 75 5.23 25.78 -30.42
CA LYS A 75 5.93 24.50 -30.27
C LYS A 75 5.21 23.78 -29.13
N LYS A 76 4.64 22.60 -29.39
CA LYS A 76 4.27 21.68 -28.31
C LYS A 76 5.52 21.55 -27.45
N LYS A 77 5.43 21.99 -26.20
CA LYS A 77 6.49 21.81 -25.22
C LYS A 77 6.61 20.29 -25.05
N ASP A 78 7.81 19.75 -25.18
CA ASP A 78 8.03 18.33 -24.95
C ASP A 78 7.50 17.96 -23.55
N PRO A 79 6.90 16.77 -23.36
CA PRO A 79 6.41 16.35 -22.06
C PRO A 79 7.53 16.45 -21.03
N LEU A 80 7.20 16.89 -19.82
CA LEU A 80 8.17 16.99 -18.73
C LEU A 80 8.65 15.56 -18.39
N GLU A 81 9.96 15.33 -18.50
CA GLU A 81 10.57 14.05 -18.15
C GLU A 81 11.09 14.08 -16.71
N GLN A 82 11.07 12.92 -16.05
CA GLN A 82 11.65 12.76 -14.72
C GLN A 82 13.17 12.97 -14.74
N THR A 83 13.75 13.50 -13.67
CA THR A 83 15.20 13.66 -13.50
C THR A 83 15.90 12.36 -13.10
N ASP A 84 17.23 12.33 -13.17
CA ASP A 84 18.07 11.27 -12.60
C ASP A 84 19.08 11.86 -11.59
N PRO A 85 18.94 11.63 -10.27
CA PRO A 85 17.90 10.81 -9.62
C PRO A 85 16.49 11.44 -9.69
N PRO A 86 15.40 10.65 -9.56
CA PRO A 86 14.03 11.16 -9.56
C PRO A 86 13.79 12.25 -8.51
N SER A 87 13.21 13.35 -8.94
CA SER A 87 13.01 14.52 -8.09
C SER A 87 11.77 15.34 -8.40
N ILE A 88 11.17 15.18 -9.58
CA ILE A 88 9.95 15.88 -9.97
C ILE A 88 8.76 15.11 -9.39
N PRO A 89 7.90 15.75 -8.58
CA PRO A 89 6.69 15.11 -8.09
C PRO A 89 5.79 14.58 -9.21
N ILE A 90 5.10 13.47 -8.95
CA ILE A 90 4.27 12.80 -9.97
C ILE A 90 3.18 13.73 -10.53
N ASP A 91 2.57 14.57 -9.70
CA ASP A 91 1.55 15.55 -10.17
C ASP A 91 2.07 16.52 -11.23
N GLU A 92 3.37 16.85 -11.17
CA GLU A 92 3.98 17.79 -12.12
C GLU A 92 4.31 17.12 -13.45
N LEU A 93 4.55 15.81 -13.44
CA LEU A 93 4.69 15.00 -14.66
C LEU A 93 3.35 14.79 -15.36
N PHE A 94 2.25 14.77 -14.61
CA PHE A 94 0.89 14.57 -15.12
C PHE A 94 -0.01 15.79 -14.84
N PRO A 95 0.20 16.93 -15.52
CA PRO A 95 -0.55 18.17 -15.25
C PRO A 95 -2.04 18.09 -15.60
N SER A 96 -2.49 17.05 -16.31
CA SER A 96 -3.91 16.75 -16.50
C SER A 96 -4.60 16.25 -15.22
N GLY A 97 -3.82 15.81 -14.24
CA GLY A 97 -4.32 15.09 -13.07
C GLY A 97 -4.78 13.66 -13.39
N GLU A 98 -4.54 13.15 -14.60
CA GLU A 98 -4.87 11.77 -14.98
C GLU A 98 -3.58 10.93 -14.95
N PHE A 99 -3.55 9.91 -14.09
CA PHE A 99 -2.38 9.06 -13.88
C PHE A 99 -2.46 7.75 -14.66
N PRO A 100 -1.31 7.14 -15.01
CA PRO A 100 -1.28 5.91 -15.81
C PRO A 100 -2.04 4.75 -15.15
N GLU A 101 -2.85 4.05 -15.93
CA GLU A 101 -3.48 2.81 -15.51
C GLU A 101 -2.42 1.72 -15.27
N GLY A 102 -2.71 0.80 -14.35
CA GLY A 102 -1.97 -0.45 -14.26
C GLY A 102 -2.32 -1.42 -15.41
N GLU A 103 -1.92 -2.67 -15.25
CA GLU A 103 -2.28 -3.71 -16.22
C GLU A 103 -3.74 -4.11 -16.04
N ILE A 104 -4.53 -3.99 -17.12
CA ILE A 104 -5.94 -4.38 -17.14
C ILE A 104 -6.08 -5.83 -17.57
N GLN A 105 -6.74 -6.63 -16.74
CA GLN A 105 -7.08 -8.03 -17.00
C GLN A 105 -8.59 -8.23 -16.97
N GLN A 106 -9.09 -9.12 -17.81
CA GLN A 106 -10.47 -9.58 -17.74
C GLN A 106 -10.62 -10.64 -16.65
N TYR A 107 -11.78 -10.70 -16.00
CA TYR A 107 -12.08 -11.79 -15.08
C TYR A 107 -12.19 -13.12 -15.82
N LYS A 108 -11.73 -14.19 -15.17
CA LYS A 108 -11.78 -15.55 -15.71
C LYS A 108 -13.24 -15.99 -15.85
N ASP A 109 -13.54 -16.68 -16.96
CA ASP A 109 -14.87 -17.22 -17.29
C ASP A 109 -16.01 -16.17 -17.36
N ASP A 110 -15.67 -14.89 -17.53
CA ASP A 110 -16.63 -13.81 -17.73
C ASP A 110 -16.90 -13.62 -19.24
N ASN A 111 -18.17 -13.74 -19.66
CA ASN A 111 -18.62 -13.57 -21.05
C ASN A 111 -18.61 -12.10 -21.54
N LEU A 112 -17.64 -11.28 -21.09
CA LEU A 112 -17.51 -9.84 -21.37
C LEU A 112 -18.73 -9.00 -20.92
N TRP A 113 -19.63 -9.56 -20.10
CA TRP A 113 -20.87 -8.86 -19.73
C TRP A 113 -20.54 -7.68 -18.81
N ARG A 114 -19.55 -7.82 -17.93
CA ARG A 114 -19.08 -6.73 -17.05
C ARG A 114 -18.55 -5.54 -17.84
N VAL A 115 -17.92 -5.79 -18.98
CA VAL A 115 -17.33 -4.75 -19.84
C VAL A 115 -18.43 -3.94 -20.55
N THR A 116 -19.50 -4.61 -20.97
CA THR A 116 -20.56 -4.03 -21.80
C THR A 116 -21.78 -3.54 -21.01
N SER A 117 -21.98 -4.06 -19.79
CA SER A 117 -23.07 -3.67 -18.90
C SER A 117 -23.06 -2.17 -18.59
N GLU A 118 -24.18 -1.50 -18.86
CA GLU A 118 -24.36 -0.08 -18.56
C GLU A 118 -24.24 0.20 -17.06
N GLU A 119 -24.79 -0.67 -16.22
CA GLU A 119 -24.70 -0.57 -14.76
C GLU A 119 -23.24 -0.62 -14.28
N LYS A 120 -22.47 -1.60 -14.76
CA LYS A 120 -21.07 -1.76 -14.34
C LYS A 120 -20.20 -0.61 -14.82
N ARG A 121 -20.45 -0.10 -16.03
CA ARG A 121 -19.78 1.11 -16.54
C ARG A 121 -20.14 2.38 -15.78
N GLU A 122 -21.36 2.48 -15.25
CA GLU A 122 -21.75 3.60 -14.40
C GLU A 122 -21.09 3.53 -13.03
N LEU A 123 -21.07 2.36 -12.39
CA LEU A 123 -20.33 2.13 -11.14
C LEU A 123 -18.84 2.47 -11.29
N GLU A 124 -18.24 2.03 -12.40
CA GLU A 124 -16.87 2.36 -12.79
C GLU A 124 -16.63 3.88 -12.87
N ARG A 125 -17.56 4.61 -13.51
CA ARG A 125 -17.49 6.07 -13.64
C ARG A 125 -17.53 6.78 -12.29
N LEU A 126 -18.37 6.31 -11.37
CA LEU A 126 -18.50 6.88 -10.03
C LEU A 126 -17.23 6.72 -9.20
N GLN A 127 -16.51 5.61 -9.38
CA GLN A 127 -15.29 5.29 -8.64
C GLN A 127 -14.01 5.82 -9.28
N LYS A 128 -14.08 6.37 -10.51
CA LYS A 128 -12.92 6.91 -11.25
C LYS A 128 -12.00 7.82 -10.41
N PRO A 129 -12.51 8.76 -9.57
CA PRO A 129 -11.63 9.60 -8.76
C PRO A 129 -10.73 8.81 -7.82
N ILE A 130 -11.27 7.75 -7.19
CA ILE A 130 -10.51 6.87 -6.29
C ILE A 130 -9.44 6.13 -7.09
N TYR A 131 -9.80 5.54 -8.23
CA TYR A 131 -8.86 4.79 -9.08
C TYR A 131 -7.70 5.68 -9.53
N ASN A 132 -8.00 6.91 -9.91
CA ASN A 132 -7.00 7.88 -10.31
C ASN A 132 -6.06 8.26 -9.14
N SER A 133 -6.59 8.48 -7.94
CA SER A 133 -5.76 8.69 -6.73
C SER A 133 -4.84 7.51 -6.42
N VAL A 134 -5.33 6.28 -6.57
CA VAL A 134 -4.51 5.08 -6.34
C VAL A 134 -3.43 4.92 -7.42
N ARG A 135 -3.75 5.24 -8.68
CA ARG A 135 -2.77 5.24 -9.80
C ARG A 135 -1.64 6.23 -9.58
N ARG A 136 -1.90 7.38 -8.93
CA ARG A 136 -0.86 8.33 -8.49
C ARG A 136 0.12 7.67 -7.52
N ALA A 137 -0.39 7.01 -6.47
CA ALA A 137 0.44 6.27 -5.52
C ALA A 137 1.25 5.17 -6.22
N ALA A 138 0.63 4.44 -7.15
CA ALA A 138 1.29 3.36 -7.89
C ALA A 138 2.41 3.87 -8.79
N GLU A 139 2.22 5.04 -9.41
CA GLU A 139 3.24 5.66 -10.24
C GLU A 139 4.44 6.14 -9.42
N VAL A 140 4.21 6.69 -8.21
CA VAL A 140 5.30 6.96 -7.26
C VAL A 140 6.07 5.66 -6.98
N HIS A 141 5.36 4.59 -6.62
CA HIS A 141 5.98 3.31 -6.30
C HIS A 141 6.82 2.77 -7.47
N ARG A 142 6.30 2.81 -8.70
CA ARG A 142 7.02 2.42 -9.93
C ARG A 142 8.31 3.22 -10.14
N GLN A 143 8.26 4.54 -10.00
CA GLN A 143 9.44 5.38 -10.22
C GLN A 143 10.49 5.19 -9.13
N VAL A 144 10.07 5.09 -7.87
CA VAL A 144 10.97 4.83 -6.74
C VAL A 144 11.65 3.48 -6.90
N ARG A 145 10.89 2.39 -7.10
CA ARG A 145 11.49 1.05 -7.19
C ARG A 145 12.41 0.90 -8.40
N LYS A 146 12.07 1.53 -9.54
CA LYS A 146 12.93 1.56 -10.73
C LYS A 146 14.30 2.17 -10.41
N TYR A 147 14.31 3.29 -9.68
CA TYR A 147 15.56 3.92 -9.27
C TYR A 147 16.30 3.10 -8.21
N MET A 148 15.59 2.59 -7.20
CA MET A 148 16.24 1.77 -6.17
C MET A 148 16.92 0.53 -6.76
N ARG A 149 16.31 -0.12 -7.76
CA ARG A 149 16.93 -1.22 -8.51
C ARG A 149 18.23 -0.84 -9.23
N SER A 150 18.43 0.43 -9.60
CA SER A 150 19.66 0.86 -10.29
C SER A 150 20.80 1.20 -9.33
N ILE A 151 20.52 1.45 -8.05
CA ILE A 151 21.53 1.89 -7.07
C ILE A 151 21.81 0.90 -5.95
N ILE A 152 20.87 0.01 -5.63
CA ILE A 152 21.04 -1.02 -4.58
C ILE A 152 22.18 -1.95 -5.00
N LYS A 153 23.17 -2.10 -4.11
CA LYS A 153 24.36 -2.93 -4.32
C LYS A 153 24.94 -3.42 -2.99
N PRO A 154 25.71 -4.53 -2.98
CA PRO A 154 26.43 -4.95 -1.79
C PRO A 154 27.36 -3.85 -1.28
N GLY A 155 27.52 -3.78 0.04
CA GLY A 155 28.30 -2.74 0.72
C GLY A 155 27.47 -1.53 1.17
N MET A 156 26.21 -1.42 0.77
CA MET A 156 25.31 -0.36 1.24
C MET A 156 24.80 -0.68 2.66
N LEU A 157 24.77 0.32 3.54
CA LEU A 157 24.12 0.18 4.83
C LEU A 157 22.60 0.11 4.64
N MET A 158 21.94 -0.79 5.36
CA MET A 158 20.49 -0.96 5.26
C MET A 158 19.73 0.32 5.62
N ILE A 159 20.26 1.09 6.57
CA ILE A 159 19.66 2.37 6.98
C ILE A 159 19.74 3.43 5.87
N ASP A 160 20.90 3.57 5.22
CA ASP A 160 21.10 4.52 4.11
C ASP A 160 20.20 4.17 2.92
N MET A 161 20.03 2.86 2.65
CA MET A 161 19.13 2.38 1.61
C MET A 161 17.67 2.77 1.90
N CYS A 162 17.18 2.48 3.12
CA CYS A 162 15.82 2.83 3.53
C CYS A 162 15.60 4.35 3.49
N GLU A 163 16.53 5.15 4.02
CA GLU A 163 16.41 6.61 4.02
C GLU A 163 16.40 7.19 2.60
N THR A 164 17.24 6.67 1.71
CA THR A 164 17.26 7.08 0.29
C THR A 164 15.91 6.82 -0.38
N LEU A 165 15.36 5.60 -0.21
CA LEU A 165 14.07 5.21 -0.75
C LEU A 165 12.95 6.10 -0.22
N GLU A 166 12.86 6.23 1.10
CA GLU A 166 11.77 6.94 1.76
C GLU A 166 11.80 8.45 1.47
N ASN A 167 12.99 9.06 1.38
CA ASN A 167 13.12 10.46 0.97
C ASN A 167 12.67 10.68 -0.48
N MET A 168 12.91 9.70 -1.35
CA MET A 168 12.40 9.74 -2.71
C MET A 168 10.88 9.62 -2.75
N VAL A 169 10.29 8.68 -1.99
CA VAL A 169 8.83 8.57 -1.86
C VAL A 169 8.23 9.90 -1.43
N ARG A 170 8.71 10.47 -0.31
CA ARG A 170 8.19 11.74 0.23
C ARG A 170 8.26 12.88 -0.78
N LYS A 171 9.32 12.93 -1.59
CA LYS A 171 9.49 13.92 -2.65
C LYS A 171 8.53 13.70 -3.81
N LEU A 172 8.49 12.49 -4.36
CA LEU A 172 7.71 12.18 -5.55
C LEU A 172 6.20 12.21 -5.29
N ILE A 173 5.76 11.87 -4.07
CA ILE A 173 4.35 11.85 -3.67
C ILE A 173 3.81 13.19 -3.18
N LYS A 174 4.69 14.19 -2.98
CA LYS A 174 4.39 15.42 -2.21
C LYS A 174 3.82 15.11 -0.84
N ASP A 175 4.66 14.52 0.02
CA ASP A 175 4.31 14.18 1.42
C ASP A 175 3.53 15.31 2.10
N ASN A 176 2.33 15.00 2.61
CA ASN A 176 1.39 15.97 3.16
C ASN A 176 0.54 15.36 4.27
N GLY A 177 1.18 15.12 5.43
CA GLY A 177 0.51 14.52 6.59
C GLY A 177 -0.18 13.21 6.22
N LEU A 178 -1.45 13.05 6.62
CA LEU A 178 -2.23 11.85 6.32
C LEU A 178 -2.82 11.84 4.90
N GLN A 179 -2.71 12.92 4.11
CA GLN A 179 -3.30 12.98 2.76
C GLN A 179 -2.43 12.28 1.71
N ALA A 180 -1.11 12.31 1.86
CA ALA A 180 -0.20 11.68 0.90
C ALA A 180 1.12 11.36 1.59
N GLY A 181 1.64 10.14 1.40
CA GLY A 181 2.86 9.75 2.09
C GLY A 181 3.21 8.27 1.96
N ILE A 182 4.06 7.83 2.87
CA ILE A 182 4.47 6.43 3.01
C ILE A 182 3.38 5.69 3.79
N ALA A 183 2.90 4.57 3.25
CA ALA A 183 1.80 3.81 3.87
C ALA A 183 2.27 2.92 5.04
N PHE A 184 3.47 2.36 4.91
CA PHE A 184 4.11 1.53 5.92
C PHE A 184 5.64 1.55 5.73
N PRO A 185 6.43 1.23 6.77
CA PRO A 185 7.88 1.33 6.71
C PRO A 185 8.52 0.45 5.64
N THR A 186 9.63 0.91 5.07
CA THR A 186 10.41 0.14 4.09
C THR A 186 10.97 -1.15 4.70
N GLY A 187 10.32 -2.27 4.42
CA GLY A 187 10.82 -3.61 4.65
C GLY A 187 12.04 -3.90 3.77
N CYS A 188 13.10 -4.41 4.39
CA CYS A 188 14.35 -4.78 3.73
C CYS A 188 14.90 -6.11 4.30
N SER A 189 13.99 -7.04 4.59
CA SER A 189 14.24 -8.31 5.27
C SER A 189 15.28 -9.16 4.52
N LEU A 190 16.28 -9.67 5.22
CA LEU A 190 17.39 -10.43 4.63
C LEU A 190 17.26 -11.93 4.88
N ASN A 191 17.53 -12.74 3.86
CA ASN A 191 17.73 -14.19 3.93
C ASN A 191 16.51 -14.94 4.51
N TRP A 192 16.66 -15.55 5.69
CA TRP A 192 15.59 -16.30 6.36
C TRP A 192 14.51 -15.41 6.99
N VAL A 193 14.76 -14.10 7.09
CA VAL A 193 13.75 -13.12 7.51
C VAL A 193 12.86 -12.84 6.32
N ALA A 194 11.59 -13.23 6.38
CA ALA A 194 10.62 -13.09 5.30
C ALA A 194 10.09 -11.66 5.19
N ALA A 195 9.60 -11.09 6.28
CA ALA A 195 8.87 -9.82 6.31
C ALA A 195 9.14 -9.02 7.60
N HIS A 196 8.67 -7.77 7.63
CA HIS A 196 8.62 -6.87 8.80
C HIS A 196 9.97 -6.50 9.44
N TRP A 197 11.07 -6.61 8.70
CA TRP A 197 12.37 -6.08 9.15
C TRP A 197 12.73 -4.80 8.42
N THR A 198 13.01 -3.77 9.21
CA THR A 198 13.62 -2.51 8.79
C THR A 198 14.59 -2.09 9.90
N PRO A 199 15.76 -1.48 9.59
CA PRO A 199 16.74 -1.13 10.61
C PRO A 199 16.16 -0.15 11.62
N ASN A 200 16.48 -0.34 12.90
CA ASN A 200 16.30 0.69 13.93
C ASN A 200 17.51 1.65 13.91
N SER A 201 17.38 2.80 14.59
CA SER A 201 18.49 3.73 14.75
C SER A 201 19.72 3.07 15.39
N GLY A 202 20.88 3.22 14.75
CA GLY A 202 22.14 2.62 15.18
C GLY A 202 22.45 1.23 14.59
N ASP A 203 21.54 0.66 13.80
CA ASP A 203 21.79 -0.56 13.04
C ASP A 203 22.94 -0.32 12.03
N LYS A 204 23.88 -1.28 11.96
CA LYS A 204 25.07 -1.23 11.10
C LYS A 204 25.09 -2.35 10.08
N THR A 205 23.95 -3.00 9.84
CA THR A 205 23.82 -4.09 8.87
C THR A 205 24.15 -3.55 7.48
N VAL A 206 25.00 -4.28 6.77
CA VAL A 206 25.45 -3.96 5.42
C VAL A 206 24.94 -5.06 4.51
N LEU A 207 24.32 -4.69 3.39
CA LEU A 207 23.87 -5.63 2.37
C LEU A 207 25.07 -6.38 1.76
N GLN A 208 25.02 -7.69 1.71
CA GLN A 208 26.08 -8.55 1.17
C GLN A 208 25.74 -9.07 -0.24
N TYR A 209 26.73 -9.64 -0.91
CA TYR A 209 26.56 -10.22 -2.26
C TYR A 209 25.62 -11.44 -2.26
N ASP A 210 25.73 -12.29 -1.24
CA ASP A 210 24.94 -13.52 -1.11
C ASP A 210 23.63 -13.33 -0.31
N ASP A 211 23.23 -12.08 -0.05
CA ASP A 211 21.95 -11.79 0.61
C ASP A 211 20.78 -11.89 -0.37
N VAL A 212 19.67 -12.47 0.12
CA VAL A 212 18.35 -12.42 -0.53
C VAL A 212 17.47 -11.42 0.24
N MET A 213 17.35 -10.22 -0.31
CA MET A 213 16.65 -9.10 0.33
C MET A 213 15.25 -8.93 -0.26
N LYS A 214 14.23 -8.85 0.57
CA LYS A 214 12.89 -8.41 0.16
C LYS A 214 12.79 -6.91 0.35
N LEU A 215 12.58 -6.16 -0.72
CA LEU A 215 12.31 -4.73 -0.65
C LEU A 215 10.81 -4.50 -0.81
N ASP A 216 10.20 -4.08 0.28
CA ASP A 216 8.76 -3.98 0.46
C ASP A 216 8.43 -2.61 1.03
N PHE A 217 7.66 -1.78 0.31
CA PHE A 217 7.35 -0.43 0.75
C PHE A 217 6.04 0.07 0.19
N GLY A 218 5.33 0.88 0.98
CA GLY A 218 4.02 1.35 0.61
C GLY A 218 3.94 2.84 0.32
N THR A 219 3.08 3.21 -0.61
CA THR A 219 2.69 4.61 -0.90
C THR A 219 1.18 4.77 -0.75
N HIS A 220 0.70 5.95 -0.36
CA HIS A 220 -0.75 6.19 -0.32
C HIS A 220 -1.14 7.62 -0.68
N ILE A 221 -2.35 7.76 -1.23
CA ILE A 221 -3.09 9.02 -1.36
C ILE A 221 -4.44 8.85 -0.65
N ASP A 222 -4.76 9.74 0.29
CA ASP A 222 -6.01 9.74 1.07
C ASP A 222 -6.34 8.38 1.71
N GLY A 223 -5.30 7.68 2.15
CA GLY A 223 -5.40 6.36 2.75
C GLY A 223 -5.58 5.20 1.76
N TYR A 224 -5.68 5.44 0.45
CA TYR A 224 -5.63 4.38 -0.54
C TYR A 224 -4.19 3.93 -0.78
N ILE A 225 -3.89 2.72 -0.33
CA ILE A 225 -2.54 2.19 -0.24
C ILE A 225 -2.18 1.40 -1.49
N ILE A 226 -0.95 1.59 -1.95
CA ILE A 226 -0.23 0.64 -2.78
C ILE A 226 0.73 -0.11 -1.89
N ASP A 227 0.50 -1.42 -1.82
CA ASP A 227 1.35 -2.44 -1.26
C ASP A 227 1.98 -3.28 -2.38
N CYS A 228 3.31 -3.31 -2.45
CA CYS A 228 4.03 -3.87 -3.58
C CYS A 228 5.50 -4.10 -3.23
N ALA A 229 5.98 -5.31 -3.49
CA ALA A 229 7.28 -5.77 -3.05
C ALA A 229 7.99 -6.58 -4.14
N PHE A 230 9.32 -6.58 -4.07
CA PHE A 230 10.16 -7.44 -4.91
C PHE A 230 11.41 -7.88 -4.18
N THR A 231 11.95 -9.01 -4.62
CA THR A 231 13.22 -9.53 -4.09
C THR A 231 14.40 -9.02 -4.91
N VAL A 232 15.48 -8.68 -4.20
CA VAL A 232 16.80 -8.36 -4.73
C VAL A 232 17.79 -9.43 -4.27
N ALA A 233 18.48 -10.03 -5.25
CA ALA A 233 19.63 -10.91 -5.02
C ALA A 233 20.68 -10.61 -6.09
N PHE A 234 21.96 -10.64 -5.73
CA PHE A 234 23.06 -10.35 -6.66
C PHE A 234 23.76 -11.59 -7.18
N ASN A 235 23.73 -12.67 -6.39
CA ASN A 235 24.22 -13.97 -6.80
C ASN A 235 23.17 -14.68 -7.66
N PRO A 236 23.43 -14.96 -8.96
CA PRO A 236 22.47 -15.61 -9.86
C PRO A 236 21.99 -16.98 -9.40
N MET A 237 22.66 -17.60 -8.41
CA MET A 237 22.21 -18.84 -7.80
C MET A 237 20.79 -18.75 -7.20
N PHE A 238 20.33 -17.54 -6.87
CA PHE A 238 19.00 -17.31 -6.31
C PHE A 238 17.94 -17.03 -7.39
N ASP A 239 18.31 -16.81 -8.66
CA ASP A 239 17.37 -16.47 -9.73
C ASP A 239 16.21 -17.49 -9.84
N PRO A 240 16.44 -18.81 -9.75
CA PRO A 240 15.35 -19.78 -9.77
C PRO A 240 14.36 -19.65 -8.60
N LEU A 241 14.83 -19.28 -7.41
CA LEU A 241 13.98 -19.05 -6.22
C LEU A 241 13.11 -17.80 -6.40
N LEU A 242 13.70 -16.73 -6.93
CA LEU A 242 12.98 -15.50 -7.27
C LEU A 242 11.93 -15.77 -8.36
N GLN A 243 12.28 -16.55 -9.40
CA GLN A 243 11.36 -16.91 -10.47
C GLN A 243 10.16 -17.70 -9.96
N ALA A 244 10.39 -18.71 -9.12
CA ALA A 244 9.32 -19.51 -8.51
C ALA A 244 8.32 -18.62 -7.76
N THR A 245 8.82 -17.68 -6.95
CA THR A 245 7.98 -16.77 -6.16
C THR A 245 7.25 -15.76 -7.06
N LYS A 246 7.92 -15.22 -8.08
CA LYS A 246 7.30 -14.29 -9.03
C LYS A 246 6.18 -14.96 -9.82
N GLU A 247 6.37 -16.19 -10.28
CA GLU A 247 5.34 -16.94 -11.00
C GLU A 247 4.17 -17.36 -10.11
N ALA A 248 4.44 -17.77 -8.88
CA ALA A 248 3.40 -18.06 -7.91
C ALA A 248 2.54 -16.81 -7.60
N THR A 249 3.18 -15.64 -7.44
CA THR A 249 2.49 -14.35 -7.27
C THR A 249 1.63 -14.01 -8.48
N ASN A 250 2.18 -14.12 -9.69
CA ASN A 250 1.42 -13.86 -10.92
C ASN A 250 0.28 -14.87 -11.13
N THR A 251 0.42 -16.09 -10.65
CA THR A 251 -0.65 -17.09 -10.62
C THR A 251 -1.77 -16.65 -9.67
N GLY A 252 -1.42 -16.21 -8.46
CA GLY A 252 -2.38 -15.63 -7.52
C GLY A 252 -3.13 -14.44 -8.12
N ILE A 253 -2.42 -13.53 -8.78
CA ILE A 253 -3.01 -12.38 -9.48
C ILE A 253 -3.96 -12.84 -10.57
N LYS A 254 -3.55 -13.80 -11.40
CA LYS A 254 -4.36 -14.34 -12.50
C LYS A 254 -5.65 -14.98 -11.99
N GLU A 255 -5.56 -15.78 -10.93
CA GLU A 255 -6.70 -16.51 -10.36
C GLU A 255 -7.60 -15.62 -9.49
N ALA A 256 -7.10 -14.51 -8.95
CA ALA A 256 -7.92 -13.54 -8.22
C ALA A 256 -9.03 -12.93 -9.10
N GLY A 257 -10.21 -12.72 -8.53
CA GLY A 257 -11.34 -12.14 -9.23
C GLY A 257 -12.60 -12.08 -8.39
N ILE A 258 -13.58 -11.29 -8.82
CA ILE A 258 -14.88 -11.23 -8.15
C ILE A 258 -15.50 -12.63 -8.10
N ASP A 259 -16.09 -12.98 -6.97
CA ASP A 259 -16.70 -14.29 -6.64
C ASP A 259 -15.73 -15.47 -6.49
N VAL A 260 -14.42 -15.25 -6.69
CA VAL A 260 -13.39 -16.28 -6.47
C VAL A 260 -13.20 -16.53 -4.98
N ARG A 261 -13.11 -17.81 -4.59
CA ARG A 261 -12.85 -18.20 -3.21
C ARG A 261 -11.37 -18.04 -2.89
N LEU A 262 -11.06 -17.46 -1.74
CA LEU A 262 -9.69 -17.22 -1.28
C LEU A 262 -8.88 -18.53 -1.20
N CYS A 263 -9.47 -19.63 -0.74
CA CYS A 263 -8.82 -20.94 -0.70
C CYS A 263 -8.38 -21.47 -2.08
N ASP A 264 -9.10 -21.14 -3.15
CA ASP A 264 -8.76 -21.60 -4.51
C ASP A 264 -7.53 -20.84 -5.04
N VAL A 265 -7.45 -19.54 -4.74
CA VAL A 265 -6.26 -18.72 -5.03
C VAL A 265 -5.03 -19.32 -4.33
N GLY A 266 -5.15 -19.66 -3.05
CA GLY A 266 -4.05 -20.27 -2.29
C GLY A 266 -3.64 -21.65 -2.78
N ALA A 267 -4.58 -22.47 -3.25
CA ALA A 267 -4.26 -23.76 -3.85
C ALA A 267 -3.47 -23.60 -5.16
N ALA A 268 -3.88 -22.69 -6.04
CA ALA A 268 -3.20 -22.42 -7.30
C ALA A 268 -1.78 -21.84 -7.09
N ILE A 269 -1.64 -20.91 -6.13
CA ILE A 269 -0.33 -20.36 -5.73
C ILE A 269 0.61 -21.48 -5.27
N GLN A 270 0.13 -22.38 -4.41
CA GLN A 270 0.94 -23.47 -3.89
C GLN A 270 1.38 -24.44 -4.97
N GLU A 271 0.47 -24.81 -5.87
CA GLU A 271 0.77 -25.72 -6.98
C GLU A 271 1.93 -25.19 -7.83
N VAL A 272 1.89 -23.91 -8.19
CA VAL A 272 2.96 -23.29 -8.98
C VAL A 272 4.24 -23.17 -8.16
N MET A 273 4.18 -22.67 -6.92
CA MET A 273 5.36 -22.50 -6.06
C MET A 273 6.10 -23.83 -5.86
N GLU A 274 5.36 -24.89 -5.51
CA GLU A 274 5.93 -26.20 -5.17
C GLU A 274 6.30 -27.04 -6.40
N SER A 275 6.01 -26.58 -7.62
CA SER A 275 6.51 -27.19 -8.86
C SER A 275 7.99 -26.86 -9.15
N TYR A 276 8.56 -25.88 -8.43
CA TYR A 276 9.95 -25.47 -8.60
C TYR A 276 10.90 -26.23 -7.67
N GLU A 277 12.04 -26.61 -8.23
CA GLU A 277 13.22 -27.07 -7.50
C GLU A 277 14.39 -26.11 -7.77
N VAL A 278 15.20 -25.83 -6.75
CA VAL A 278 16.34 -24.91 -6.83
C VAL A 278 17.58 -25.55 -6.21
N GLU A 279 18.75 -25.31 -6.81
CA GLU A 279 20.04 -25.72 -6.24
C GLU A 279 20.78 -24.51 -5.69
N ILE A 280 21.01 -24.50 -4.37
CA ILE A 280 21.72 -23.42 -3.68
C ILE A 280 22.85 -24.05 -2.87
N ASN A 281 24.08 -23.64 -3.14
CA ASN A 281 25.30 -24.15 -2.49
C ASN A 281 25.43 -25.69 -2.56
N GLY A 282 25.12 -26.27 -3.73
CA GLY A 282 25.21 -27.72 -3.96
C GLY A 282 24.10 -28.54 -3.28
N LYS A 283 23.06 -27.88 -2.76
CA LYS A 283 21.90 -28.54 -2.15
C LYS A 283 20.63 -28.21 -2.92
N VAL A 284 19.87 -29.25 -3.27
CA VAL A 284 18.59 -29.12 -3.95
C VAL A 284 17.47 -28.94 -2.91
N PHE A 285 16.56 -28.01 -3.20
CA PHE A 285 15.38 -27.72 -2.42
C PHE A 285 14.17 -27.65 -3.34
N GLN A 286 13.08 -28.32 -2.96
CA GLN A 286 11.76 -27.92 -3.45
C GLN A 286 11.40 -26.59 -2.77
N VAL A 287 10.95 -25.61 -3.56
CA VAL A 287 10.50 -24.31 -3.02
C VAL A 287 9.18 -24.51 -2.28
N LYS A 288 9.04 -23.95 -1.08
CA LYS A 288 7.83 -24.07 -0.26
C LYS A 288 7.18 -22.71 -0.06
N SER A 289 5.87 -22.64 -0.20
CA SER A 289 5.10 -21.50 0.29
C SER A 289 5.25 -21.37 1.81
N VAL A 290 5.47 -20.15 2.32
CA VAL A 290 5.45 -19.87 3.76
C VAL A 290 4.01 -19.89 4.28
N ARG A 291 3.56 -21.04 4.79
CA ARG A 291 2.14 -21.35 4.99
C ARG A 291 1.37 -20.48 6.01
N ASN A 292 2.07 -19.68 6.81
CA ASN A 292 1.48 -18.74 7.78
C ASN A 292 1.76 -17.27 7.45
N LEU A 293 2.11 -17.00 6.18
CA LEU A 293 2.01 -15.68 5.56
C LEU A 293 0.92 -15.72 4.48
N ASN A 294 0.36 -14.56 4.17
CA ASN A 294 -0.85 -14.43 3.38
C ASN A 294 -0.84 -13.06 2.71
N GLY A 295 -1.39 -12.95 1.50
CA GLY A 295 -1.87 -11.65 1.04
C GLY A 295 -3.10 -11.21 1.82
N HIS A 296 -3.63 -10.04 1.51
CA HIS A 296 -4.73 -9.47 2.28
C HIS A 296 -5.56 -8.45 1.50
N SER A 297 -6.81 -8.26 1.93
CA SER A 297 -7.60 -7.10 1.49
C SER A 297 -7.03 -5.81 2.07
N ILE A 298 -7.12 -4.72 1.32
CA ILE A 298 -6.67 -3.38 1.72
C ILE A 298 -7.88 -2.45 1.81
N GLY A 299 -7.93 -1.62 2.86
CA GLY A 299 -8.94 -0.61 3.09
C GLY A 299 -8.33 0.80 3.23
N PRO A 300 -9.15 1.86 3.22
CA PRO A 300 -8.66 3.22 3.44
C PRO A 300 -7.96 3.34 4.80
N TYR A 301 -6.68 3.71 4.80
CA TYR A 301 -5.82 3.79 6.00
C TYR A 301 -5.69 2.47 6.78
N GLN A 302 -6.01 1.34 6.16
CA GLN A 302 -6.01 0.03 6.80
C GLN A 302 -5.32 -0.98 5.89
N ILE A 303 -4.04 -1.26 6.17
CA ILE A 303 -3.24 -2.17 5.34
C ILE A 303 -3.86 -3.58 5.31
N HIS A 304 -4.35 -4.07 6.45
CA HIS A 304 -5.05 -5.35 6.58
C HIS A 304 -6.54 -5.12 6.89
N ALA A 305 -7.40 -5.19 5.87
CA ALA A 305 -8.85 -4.92 5.98
C ALA A 305 -9.73 -6.16 6.30
N GLY A 306 -9.12 -7.23 6.83
CA GLY A 306 -9.85 -8.34 7.45
C GLY A 306 -9.99 -9.63 6.61
N LYS A 307 -9.78 -9.60 5.29
CA LYS A 307 -9.69 -10.83 4.47
C LYS A 307 -8.23 -11.20 4.22
N SER A 308 -7.88 -12.47 4.40
CA SER A 308 -6.54 -13.01 4.12
C SER A 308 -6.56 -13.89 2.88
N VAL A 309 -5.65 -13.64 1.93
CA VAL A 309 -5.43 -14.45 0.73
C VAL A 309 -4.41 -15.53 1.06
N PRO A 310 -4.81 -16.81 1.20
CA PRO A 310 -3.86 -17.88 1.47
C PRO A 310 -2.90 -18.09 0.30
N ILE A 311 -1.69 -18.59 0.60
CA ILE A 311 -0.68 -19.00 -0.38
C ILE A 311 -0.41 -20.52 -0.35
N VAL A 312 -1.28 -21.23 0.37
CA VAL A 312 -1.34 -22.69 0.47
C VAL A 312 -2.78 -23.15 0.30
N LYS A 313 -2.97 -24.38 -0.18
CA LYS A 313 -4.30 -24.99 -0.25
C LYS A 313 -4.91 -25.12 1.14
N GLY A 314 -6.24 -25.05 1.16
CA GLY A 314 -7.02 -24.96 2.40
C GLY A 314 -7.35 -23.50 2.72
N GLY A 315 -7.79 -23.24 3.95
CA GLY A 315 -8.29 -21.94 4.36
C GLY A 315 -9.79 -21.76 4.10
N GLU A 316 -10.23 -20.52 4.23
CA GLU A 316 -11.65 -20.15 4.18
C GLU A 316 -12.20 -20.13 2.75
N GLN A 317 -13.48 -20.44 2.61
CA GLN A 317 -14.22 -20.32 1.35
C GLN A 317 -14.78 -18.91 1.11
N THR A 318 -14.38 -17.94 1.93
CA THR A 318 -14.68 -16.52 1.78
C THR A 318 -14.33 -16.08 0.36
N LYS A 319 -15.18 -15.25 -0.25
CA LYS A 319 -15.03 -14.80 -1.62
C LYS A 319 -14.48 -13.38 -1.70
N MET A 320 -13.75 -13.11 -2.76
CA MET A 320 -13.40 -11.77 -3.18
C MET A 320 -14.63 -11.04 -3.76
N GLU A 321 -14.79 -9.77 -3.45
CA GLU A 321 -15.97 -8.97 -3.79
C GLU A 321 -15.62 -7.80 -4.71
N GLU A 322 -16.63 -7.30 -5.43
CA GLU A 322 -16.49 -6.13 -6.29
C GLU A 322 -16.12 -4.87 -5.49
N GLY A 323 -15.15 -4.11 -6.00
CA GLY A 323 -14.67 -2.87 -5.39
C GLY A 323 -13.55 -3.06 -4.37
N GLU A 324 -13.23 -4.30 -3.98
CA GLU A 324 -12.15 -4.58 -3.04
C GLU A 324 -10.76 -4.37 -3.65
N PHE A 325 -9.83 -3.94 -2.80
CA PHE A 325 -8.39 -3.91 -3.07
C PHE A 325 -7.74 -5.12 -2.39
N TYR A 326 -6.77 -5.74 -3.04
CA TYR A 326 -6.00 -6.83 -2.47
C TYR A 326 -4.51 -6.63 -2.72
N ALA A 327 -3.70 -6.85 -1.69
CA ALA A 327 -2.30 -7.21 -1.79
C ALA A 327 -2.22 -8.70 -2.11
N ILE A 328 -1.75 -9.03 -3.32
CA ILE A 328 -1.44 -10.40 -3.70
C ILE A 328 0.07 -10.58 -3.58
N GLU A 329 0.48 -11.14 -2.46
CA GLU A 329 1.87 -11.46 -2.15
C GLU A 329 2.07 -12.95 -1.93
N THR A 330 3.27 -13.43 -2.28
CA THR A 330 3.66 -14.81 -1.99
C THR A 330 5.10 -14.87 -1.51
N PHE A 331 5.39 -15.88 -0.67
CA PHE A 331 6.70 -16.08 -0.07
C PHE A 331 7.20 -17.49 -0.35
N GLY A 332 8.26 -17.61 -1.14
CA GLY A 332 8.95 -18.87 -1.42
C GLY A 332 10.12 -19.07 -0.47
N SER A 333 10.21 -20.23 0.18
CA SER A 333 11.24 -20.55 1.17
C SER A 333 11.93 -21.88 0.88
N THR A 334 13.25 -21.92 1.14
CA THR A 334 14.04 -23.18 1.18
C THR A 334 14.04 -23.85 2.56
N GLY A 335 13.40 -23.23 3.55
CA GLY A 335 13.37 -23.65 4.94
C GLY A 335 12.20 -24.58 5.29
N LYS A 336 11.55 -24.26 6.42
CA LYS A 336 10.38 -25.01 6.92
C LYS A 336 9.07 -24.53 6.26
N GLY A 337 9.10 -23.43 5.52
CA GLY A 337 7.90 -22.81 4.97
C GLY A 337 6.96 -22.37 6.09
N PHE A 338 7.52 -21.85 7.18
CA PHE A 338 6.78 -21.37 8.35
C PHE A 338 7.62 -20.36 9.11
N VAL A 339 7.07 -19.17 9.33
CA VAL A 339 7.77 -18.08 10.02
C VAL A 339 7.37 -17.98 11.49
N ARG A 340 8.29 -17.46 12.30
CA ARG A 340 8.06 -17.08 13.69
C ARG A 340 8.61 -15.68 13.93
N GLU A 341 8.05 -14.99 14.90
CA GLU A 341 8.59 -13.72 15.37
C GLU A 341 10.00 -13.94 15.94
N ASP A 342 10.96 -13.12 15.50
CA ASP A 342 12.33 -13.09 15.99
C ASP A 342 12.94 -11.70 15.77
N LEU A 343 14.15 -11.45 16.30
CA LEU A 343 14.89 -10.19 16.20
C LEU A 343 14.19 -9.02 16.90
N GLU A 344 14.80 -7.84 16.81
CA GLU A 344 14.26 -6.63 17.43
C GLU A 344 13.08 -6.06 16.61
N CYS A 345 11.94 -5.84 17.27
CA CYS A 345 10.76 -5.25 16.64
C CYS A 345 10.97 -3.78 16.24
N SER A 346 10.81 -3.49 14.95
CA SER A 346 10.88 -2.15 14.38
C SER A 346 9.55 -1.59 13.88
N HIS A 347 8.61 -2.43 13.46
CA HIS A 347 7.30 -2.02 12.94
C HIS A 347 6.23 -1.98 14.04
N TYR A 348 5.36 -0.99 13.96
CA TYR A 348 4.24 -0.77 14.87
C TYR A 348 3.07 -0.19 14.07
N MET A 349 1.85 -0.52 14.47
CA MET A 349 0.66 0.07 13.88
C MET A 349 -0.40 0.25 14.96
N LYS A 350 -1.14 1.35 14.90
CA LYS A 350 -2.30 1.51 15.79
C LYS A 350 -3.34 0.46 15.41
N ASP A 351 -3.93 -0.20 16.40
CA ASP A 351 -5.07 -1.07 16.15
C ASP A 351 -6.22 -0.23 15.57
N PHE A 352 -6.74 -0.65 14.42
CA PHE A 352 -7.75 0.08 13.66
C PHE A 352 -9.04 0.24 14.46
N ASP A 353 -9.42 -0.80 15.20
CA ASP A 353 -10.67 -0.87 15.96
C ASP A 353 -10.49 -0.42 17.43
N ALA A 354 -9.28 0.00 17.83
CA ALA A 354 -9.05 0.48 19.18
C ALA A 354 -9.84 1.76 19.45
N GLY A 355 -10.82 1.63 20.35
CA GLY A 355 -11.56 2.76 20.92
C GLY A 355 -10.71 3.64 21.84
N HIS A 356 -11.35 4.57 22.54
CA HIS A 356 -10.65 5.41 23.50
C HIS A 356 -10.24 4.61 24.75
N ILE A 357 -8.94 4.44 24.95
CA ILE A 357 -8.38 3.78 26.14
C ILE A 357 -7.69 4.82 27.04
N PRO A 358 -8.12 4.99 28.31
CA PRO A 358 -7.56 5.99 29.20
C PRO A 358 -6.16 5.60 29.67
N LEU A 359 -5.15 6.31 29.16
CA LEU A 359 -3.75 6.13 29.57
C LEU A 359 -3.46 6.86 30.88
N ARG A 360 -2.62 6.29 31.75
CA ARG A 360 -2.15 6.94 32.99
C ARG A 360 -0.85 7.71 32.80
N LEU A 361 0.08 7.20 31.98
CA LEU A 361 1.40 7.80 31.80
C LEU A 361 1.35 9.01 30.85
N PRO A 362 1.81 10.20 31.28
CA PRO A 362 1.81 11.41 30.43
C PRO A 362 2.59 11.24 29.12
N ARG A 363 3.75 10.56 29.16
CA ARG A 363 4.54 10.28 27.95
C ARG A 363 3.83 9.35 26.96
N ALA A 364 3.06 8.37 27.45
CA ALA A 364 2.27 7.50 26.56
C ALA A 364 1.14 8.27 25.89
N LYS A 365 0.47 9.19 26.62
CA LYS A 365 -0.52 10.10 26.03
C LYS A 365 0.09 10.98 24.94
N GLN A 366 1.23 11.60 25.24
CA GLN A 366 1.93 12.46 24.29
C GLN A 366 2.32 11.68 23.03
N LEU A 367 2.93 10.49 23.19
CA LEU A 367 3.31 9.64 22.08
C LEU A 367 2.10 9.20 21.24
N LEU A 368 0.98 8.84 21.88
CA LEU A 368 -0.26 8.49 21.16
C LEU A 368 -0.80 9.69 20.36
N THR A 369 -0.74 10.91 20.90
CA THR A 369 -1.10 12.12 20.14
C THR A 369 -0.18 12.29 18.92
N THR A 370 1.12 12.07 19.08
CA THR A 370 2.07 12.10 17.97
C THR A 370 1.74 11.03 16.92
N ILE A 371 1.44 9.79 17.33
CA ILE A 371 1.06 8.69 16.43
C ILE A 371 -0.23 9.04 15.67
N ASN A 372 -1.28 9.48 16.36
CA ASN A 372 -2.55 9.85 15.73
C ASN A 372 -2.38 11.00 14.72
N LYS A 373 -1.53 11.97 15.02
CA LYS A 373 -1.28 13.13 14.14
C LYS A 373 -0.52 12.75 12.87
N ASN A 374 0.47 11.86 12.97
CA ASN A 374 1.42 11.61 11.87
C ASN A 374 1.11 10.32 11.09
N PHE A 375 0.53 9.31 11.73
CA PHE A 375 0.33 7.99 11.14
C PHE A 375 -1.14 7.54 11.20
N SER A 376 -1.91 8.02 12.19
CA SER A 376 -3.27 7.53 12.45
C SER A 376 -3.26 6.00 12.62
N THR A 377 -3.83 5.26 11.67
CA THR A 377 -3.87 3.79 11.60
C THR A 377 -2.87 3.20 10.61
N LEU A 378 -2.10 4.02 9.90
CA LEU A 378 -0.99 3.56 9.07
C LEU A 378 0.15 3.03 9.93
N ALA A 379 0.90 2.06 9.41
CA ALA A 379 2.05 1.50 10.09
C ALA A 379 3.22 2.51 10.11
N PHE A 380 4.01 2.44 11.17
CA PHE A 380 5.20 3.27 11.35
C PHE A 380 6.34 2.44 11.96
N CYS A 381 7.55 2.98 11.95
CA CYS A 381 8.70 2.37 12.62
C CYS A 381 9.40 3.35 13.56
N ARG A 382 10.33 2.83 14.37
CA ARG A 382 11.11 3.64 15.32
C ARG A 382 11.85 4.79 14.65
N ARG A 383 12.45 4.56 13.47
CA ARG A 383 13.13 5.62 12.69
C ARG A 383 12.18 6.78 12.33
N TYR A 384 10.89 6.50 12.13
CA TYR A 384 9.93 7.57 11.79
C TYR A 384 9.61 8.43 13.01
N LEU A 385 9.52 7.82 14.19
CA LEU A 385 9.42 8.55 15.47
C LEU A 385 10.68 9.40 15.71
N ASP A 386 11.87 8.84 15.47
CA ASP A 386 13.14 9.57 15.59
C ASP A 386 13.17 10.79 14.64
N ARG A 387 12.76 10.61 13.37
CA ARG A 387 12.72 11.66 12.34
C ARG A 387 11.82 12.83 12.71
N ILE A 388 10.70 12.58 13.39
CA ILE A 388 9.77 13.64 13.83
C ILE A 388 10.12 14.23 15.20
N GLY A 389 11.28 13.85 15.76
CA GLY A 389 11.87 14.44 16.96
C GLY A 389 11.47 13.76 18.27
N GLU A 390 10.78 12.62 18.24
CA GLU A 390 10.52 11.84 19.44
C GLU A 390 11.83 11.23 19.97
N SER A 391 11.99 11.22 21.30
CA SER A 391 13.16 10.61 21.94
C SER A 391 12.78 9.95 23.26
N LYS A 392 13.54 8.94 23.69
CA LYS A 392 13.28 8.19 24.94
C LYS A 392 11.84 7.64 25.03
N TYR A 393 11.23 7.32 23.89
CA TYR A 393 9.82 6.92 23.77
C TYR A 393 9.59 5.42 23.96
N LEU A 394 10.62 4.57 23.95
CA LEU A 394 10.46 3.10 23.95
C LEU A 394 9.57 2.58 25.08
N MET A 395 9.70 3.13 26.30
CA MET A 395 8.83 2.74 27.43
C MET A 395 7.38 3.19 27.20
N ALA A 396 7.18 4.40 26.64
CA ALA A 396 5.85 4.88 26.30
C ALA A 396 5.21 4.03 25.18
N LEU A 397 5.99 3.65 24.16
CA LEU A 397 5.56 2.77 23.08
C LEU A 397 5.17 1.38 23.60
N LYS A 398 6.00 0.79 24.48
CA LYS A 398 5.66 -0.47 25.15
C LYS A 398 4.34 -0.37 25.92
N ASN A 399 4.10 0.75 26.62
CA ASN A 399 2.84 0.96 27.33
C ASN A 399 1.63 1.05 26.39
N LEU A 400 1.80 1.60 25.18
CA LEU A 400 0.73 1.60 24.17
C LEU A 400 0.46 0.18 23.65
N CYS A 401 1.51 -0.63 23.51
CA CYS A 401 1.39 -2.04 23.16
C CYS A 401 0.72 -2.88 24.24
N ASP A 402 1.17 -2.76 25.49
CA ASP A 402 0.58 -3.47 26.62
C ASP A 402 -0.91 -3.10 26.82
N ALA A 403 -1.30 -1.89 26.41
CA ALA A 403 -2.69 -1.41 26.46
C ALA A 403 -3.55 -1.83 25.25
N GLY A 404 -2.99 -2.52 24.25
CA GLY A 404 -3.70 -2.91 23.03
C GLY A 404 -4.03 -1.76 22.08
N ILE A 405 -3.45 -0.57 22.26
CA ILE A 405 -3.68 0.59 21.38
C ILE A 405 -2.81 0.50 20.13
N VAL A 406 -1.59 0.00 20.28
CA VAL A 406 -0.60 -0.13 19.21
C VAL A 406 -0.13 -1.57 19.17
N GLN A 407 -0.23 -2.23 18.03
CA GLN A 407 0.28 -3.59 17.86
C GLN A 407 1.73 -3.56 17.37
N PRO A 408 2.65 -4.32 18.00
CA PRO A 408 3.99 -4.54 17.47
C PRO A 408 3.94 -5.56 16.33
N TYR A 409 4.73 -5.33 15.29
CA TYR A 409 4.91 -6.26 14.16
C TYR A 409 6.38 -6.64 14.06
N PRO A 410 6.85 -7.62 14.85
CA PRO A 410 8.24 -8.04 14.82
C PRO A 410 8.59 -8.74 13.48
N PRO A 411 9.88 -8.78 13.12
CA PRO A 411 10.37 -9.54 11.97
C PRO A 411 9.89 -11.00 11.98
N LEU A 412 9.49 -11.48 10.82
CA LEU A 412 8.95 -12.83 10.63
C LEU A 412 10.01 -13.72 9.96
N CYS A 413 10.51 -14.71 10.68
CA CYS A 413 11.70 -15.48 10.33
C CYS A 413 11.40 -16.98 10.13
N ASP A 414 11.83 -17.55 9.01
CA ASP A 414 11.95 -19.01 8.85
C ASP A 414 13.25 -19.50 9.53
N ALA A 415 13.57 -20.79 9.40
CA ALA A 415 14.74 -21.41 9.98
C ALA A 415 16.04 -20.74 9.49
N LYS A 416 16.85 -20.27 10.44
CA LYS A 416 18.16 -19.67 10.16
C LYS A 416 18.98 -20.52 9.18
N GLY A 417 19.52 -19.87 8.16
CA GLY A 417 20.25 -20.51 7.05
C GLY A 417 19.37 -20.90 5.87
N SER A 418 18.05 -20.72 5.93
CA SER A 418 17.18 -20.74 4.75
C SER A 418 17.22 -19.40 4.02
N TYR A 419 16.63 -19.40 2.82
CA TYR A 419 16.43 -18.23 1.99
C TYR A 419 14.94 -18.08 1.71
N VAL A 420 14.43 -16.87 1.85
CA VAL A 420 13.04 -16.51 1.54
C VAL A 420 13.06 -15.38 0.52
N SER A 421 12.23 -15.51 -0.53
CA SER A 421 11.91 -14.47 -1.51
C SER A 421 10.43 -14.10 -1.45
N GLN A 422 10.12 -12.86 -1.83
CA GLN A 422 8.77 -12.29 -1.93
C GLN A 422 8.59 -11.55 -3.26
N PHE A 423 7.39 -11.63 -3.82
CA PHE A 423 6.88 -10.71 -4.83
C PHE A 423 5.45 -10.36 -4.48
N GLU A 424 5.04 -9.15 -4.85
CA GLU A 424 3.72 -8.65 -4.51
C GLU A 424 3.21 -7.59 -5.47
N HIS A 425 1.88 -7.60 -5.68
CA HIS A 425 1.17 -6.48 -6.27
C HIS A 425 -0.14 -6.19 -5.55
N THR A 426 -0.43 -4.89 -5.40
CA THR A 426 -1.81 -4.43 -5.23
C THR A 426 -2.60 -4.63 -6.52
N ILE A 427 -3.77 -5.24 -6.40
CA ILE A 427 -4.81 -5.33 -7.43
C ILE A 427 -6.09 -4.66 -6.95
N LEU A 428 -6.89 -4.23 -7.91
CA LEU A 428 -8.22 -3.66 -7.69
C LEU A 428 -9.26 -4.44 -8.49
N LEU A 429 -10.29 -4.92 -7.79
CA LEU A 429 -11.40 -5.65 -8.39
C LEU A 429 -12.48 -4.69 -8.87
N ARG A 430 -12.24 -3.99 -9.98
CA ARG A 430 -13.16 -2.99 -10.54
C ARG A 430 -14.43 -3.67 -11.06
N PRO A 431 -15.56 -2.94 -11.15
CA PRO A 431 -16.82 -3.48 -11.70
C PRO A 431 -16.66 -4.08 -13.10
N THR A 432 -15.83 -3.46 -13.94
CA THR A 432 -15.67 -3.82 -15.36
C THR A 432 -14.47 -4.70 -15.66
N CYS A 433 -13.45 -4.71 -14.80
CA CYS A 433 -12.19 -5.43 -15.01
C CYS A 433 -11.41 -5.62 -13.70
N LYS A 434 -10.32 -6.38 -13.75
CA LYS A 434 -9.29 -6.41 -12.71
C LYS A 434 -8.14 -5.51 -13.15
N GLU A 435 -7.69 -4.60 -12.29
CA GLU A 435 -6.50 -3.78 -12.56
C GLU A 435 -5.38 -4.18 -11.61
N VAL A 436 -4.25 -4.65 -12.16
CA VAL A 436 -3.00 -4.83 -11.42
C VAL A 436 -2.33 -3.47 -11.34
N ILE A 437 -2.84 -2.64 -10.43
CA ILE A 437 -2.58 -1.19 -10.40
C ILE A 437 -1.10 -0.84 -10.19
N SER A 438 -0.38 -1.69 -9.47
CA SER A 438 1.05 -1.55 -9.15
C SER A 438 1.98 -2.18 -10.20
N ARG A 439 1.45 -2.84 -11.24
CA ARG A 439 2.25 -3.46 -12.30
C ARG A 439 3.15 -2.42 -12.98
N GLY A 440 4.37 -2.82 -13.33
CA GLY A 440 5.29 -2.04 -14.14
C GLY A 440 6.04 -2.91 -15.14
N ASN A 441 6.98 -2.32 -15.88
CA ASN A 441 7.80 -3.06 -16.85
C ASN A 441 8.84 -3.99 -16.20
N ASP A 442 9.00 -3.90 -14.88
CA ASP A 442 10.03 -4.57 -14.09
C ASP A 442 9.58 -5.92 -13.51
N TYR A 443 8.35 -6.03 -12.99
CA TYR A 443 7.80 -7.31 -12.55
C TYR A 443 6.30 -7.37 -12.58
#